data_AF-A0A662J9J9-F1
#
_entry.id   AF-A0A662J9J9-F1
#
_cell.length_a   1.000
_cell.length_b   1.000
_cell.length_c   1.000
_cell.angle_alpha   90.00
_cell.angle_beta   90.00
_cell.angle_gamma   90.00
#
_symmetry.space_group_name_H-M   'P 1'
#
loop_
_entity.id
_entity.type
_entity.pdbx_description
1 polymer ?
#
loop_
_entity_poly.entity_id
_entity_poly.type
_entity_poly.pdbx_seq_one_letter_code
_entity_poly.pdbx_strand_id
1 'polypeptide(L)'
;MSYTVSILIEAVDRASGVFRSLSDILGVFSLELGVVQGAAAGLAMTIVTELIDAVERAIEVAMECAEAYAQYEWVLVLVRVATATGALGEQARALAGRFEELTRSVGVEFGVGAAGAAEALESLVKAGLEGEEATRALEATLTLAQIELMDAGEAADYVAATLRAFSLSADQAAHVVDVLVNASIKGIATAREFAYALGYCSGIAAQMGLSLEETVAALVAMNNQGIQATYAGRYLMRMLQDLVEHSDRLGFSIYGASRASRGPSRGSSNT
;
A
#
# COMPACT_ATOMS: atom_id res chain seq x y z
N MET A 1 30.48 -1.92 -8.59
CA MET A 1 30.13 -2.64 -7.34
C MET A 1 28.71 -2.26 -6.99
N SER A 2 27.85 -3.23 -6.68
CA SER A 2 26.41 -2.97 -6.46
C SER A 2 26.22 -2.01 -5.29
N TYR A 3 25.42 -0.94 -5.44
CA TYR A 3 25.09 0.02 -4.39
C TYR A 3 24.65 -0.67 -3.09
N THR A 4 23.97 -1.81 -3.21
CA THR A 4 23.57 -2.71 -2.11
C THR A 4 24.72 -3.16 -1.21
N VAL A 5 25.89 -3.44 -1.79
CA VAL A 5 27.08 -3.88 -1.04
C VAL A 5 27.75 -2.69 -0.36
N SER A 6 27.69 -1.50 -0.98
CA SER A 6 28.30 -0.29 -0.41
C SER A 6 27.60 0.15 0.86
N ILE A 7 26.26 0.23 0.84
CA ILE A 7 25.50 0.69 2.00
C ILE A 7 25.62 -0.34 3.16
N LEU A 8 25.74 -1.65 2.86
CA LEU A 8 25.83 -2.70 3.89
C LEU A 8 27.20 -2.68 4.56
N ILE A 9 28.25 -2.45 3.78
CA ILE A 9 29.61 -2.27 4.31
C ILE A 9 29.68 -0.99 5.14
N GLU A 10 29.06 0.11 4.69
CA GLU A 10 29.09 1.39 5.41
C GLU A 10 28.34 1.33 6.76
N ALA A 11 27.21 0.63 6.81
CA ALA A 11 26.48 0.37 8.05
C ALA A 11 27.29 -0.52 9.02
N VAL A 12 27.96 -1.56 8.51
CA VAL A 12 28.81 -2.46 9.31
C VAL A 12 30.05 -1.73 9.84
N ASP A 13 30.69 -0.89 9.04
CA ASP A 13 31.88 -0.14 9.45
C ASP A 13 31.54 0.88 10.55
N ARG A 14 30.40 1.56 10.48
CA ARG A 14 29.95 2.49 11.54
C ARG A 14 29.58 1.77 12.84
N ALA A 15 28.88 0.64 12.76
CA ALA A 15 28.58 -0.19 13.92
C ALA A 15 29.87 -0.69 14.61
N SER A 16 30.91 -1.02 13.82
CA SER A 16 32.23 -1.40 14.34
C SER A 16 32.94 -0.26 15.07
N GLY A 17 32.71 1.00 14.66
CA GLY A 17 33.26 2.19 15.31
C GLY A 17 32.71 2.38 16.73
N VAL A 18 31.40 2.22 16.91
CA VAL A 18 30.73 2.29 18.22
C VAL A 18 31.18 1.15 19.13
N PHE A 19 31.30 -0.07 18.60
CA PHE A 19 31.75 -1.23 19.37
C PHE A 19 33.18 -1.02 19.91
N ARG A 20 34.05 -0.39 19.12
CA ARG A 20 35.41 -0.02 19.55
C ARG A 20 35.38 1.03 20.65
N SER A 21 34.63 2.12 20.49
CA SER A 21 34.55 3.16 21.54
C SER A 21 33.96 2.62 22.85
N LEU A 22 32.97 1.73 22.77
CA LEU A 22 32.38 1.08 23.95
C LEU A 22 33.40 0.14 24.63
N SER A 23 34.20 -0.59 23.84
CA SER A 23 35.26 -1.46 24.36
C SER A 23 36.39 -0.68 25.02
N ASP A 24 36.73 0.50 24.50
CA ASP A 24 37.74 1.39 25.07
C ASP A 24 37.27 1.95 26.42
N ILE A 25 36.00 2.36 26.54
CA ILE A 25 35.41 2.85 27.79
C ILE A 25 35.32 1.74 28.85
N LEU A 26 34.89 0.53 28.47
CA LEU A 26 34.88 -0.63 29.37
C LEU A 26 36.30 -1.01 29.83
N GLY A 27 37.29 -0.84 28.96
CA GLY A 27 38.71 -1.00 29.28
C GLY A 27 39.17 -0.03 30.37
N VAL A 28 38.89 1.26 30.21
CA VAL A 28 39.22 2.31 31.21
C VAL A 28 38.48 2.08 32.54
N PHE A 29 37.20 1.71 32.48
CA PHE A 29 36.38 1.40 33.66
C PHE A 29 36.94 0.19 34.45
N SER A 30 37.44 -0.82 33.74
CA SER A 30 38.06 -2.01 34.36
C SER A 30 39.43 -1.73 34.98
N LEU A 31 40.20 -0.80 34.40
CA LEU A 31 41.50 -0.38 34.92
C LEU A 31 41.38 0.47 36.19
N GLU A 32 40.34 1.30 36.29
CA GLU A 32 40.13 2.16 37.46
C GLU A 32 39.64 1.42 38.70
N LEU A 33 38.85 0.35 38.56
CA LEU A 33 38.48 -0.54 39.67
C LEU A 33 39.71 -1.14 40.38
N GLY A 34 40.87 -1.19 39.72
CA GLY A 34 42.15 -1.60 40.31
C GLY A 34 42.93 -0.52 41.06
N VAL A 35 42.56 0.77 40.94
CA VAL A 35 43.34 1.93 41.47
C VAL A 35 42.48 2.90 42.30
N VAL A 36 41.40 2.43 42.95
CA VAL A 36 40.53 3.30 43.76
C VAL A 36 41.04 3.43 45.21
N GLN A 37 41.97 4.36 45.46
CA GLN A 37 42.08 5.03 46.77
C GLN A 37 42.46 6.53 46.72
N GLY A 38 42.75 7.15 45.56
CA GLY A 38 43.35 8.50 45.54
C GLY A 38 42.63 9.64 44.79
N ALA A 39 41.79 9.38 43.78
CA ALA A 39 41.37 10.43 42.84
C ALA A 39 39.89 10.34 42.41
N ALA A 40 38.99 10.03 43.35
CA ALA A 40 37.64 9.57 43.05
C ALA A 40 36.63 10.61 42.51
N ALA A 41 36.92 11.93 42.53
CA ALA A 41 35.93 12.94 42.12
C ALA A 41 36.04 13.39 40.64
N GLY A 42 37.25 13.56 40.11
CA GLY A 42 37.46 13.96 38.72
C GLY A 42 37.32 12.82 37.70
N LEU A 43 37.71 11.61 38.11
CA LEU A 43 37.60 10.38 37.31
C LEU A 43 36.15 9.88 37.22
N ALA A 44 35.38 9.95 38.31
CA ALA A 44 33.96 9.60 38.28
C ALA A 44 33.14 10.51 37.34
N MET A 45 33.43 11.82 37.31
CA MET A 45 32.75 12.75 36.40
C MET A 45 33.13 12.53 34.93
N THR A 46 34.40 12.24 34.64
CA THR A 46 34.87 11.98 33.26
C THR A 46 34.35 10.65 32.72
N ILE A 47 34.28 9.61 33.54
CA ILE A 47 33.63 8.34 33.17
C ILE A 47 32.15 8.55 32.86
N VAL A 48 31.42 9.33 33.67
CA VAL A 48 30.00 9.59 33.45
C VAL A 48 29.77 10.36 32.15
N THR A 49 30.60 11.36 31.83
CA THR A 49 30.49 12.10 30.56
C THR A 49 30.82 11.22 29.35
N GLU A 50 31.87 10.41 29.41
CA GLU A 50 32.23 9.49 28.31
C GLU A 50 31.16 8.41 28.10
N LEU A 51 30.52 7.94 29.17
CA LEU A 51 29.39 7.00 29.08
C LEU A 51 28.16 7.65 28.42
N ILE A 52 27.87 8.91 28.74
CA ILE A 52 26.78 9.68 28.12
C ILE A 52 27.05 9.86 26.62
N ASP A 53 28.25 10.30 26.25
CA ASP A 53 28.64 10.49 24.83
C ASP A 53 28.61 9.16 24.05
N ALA A 54 29.00 8.04 24.68
CA ALA A 54 28.92 6.72 24.06
C ALA A 54 27.48 6.25 23.85
N VAL A 55 26.57 6.53 24.78
CA VAL A 55 25.15 6.24 24.65
C VAL A 55 24.51 7.12 23.57
N GLU A 56 24.86 8.41 23.51
CA GLU A 56 24.36 9.35 22.50
C GLU A 56 24.78 8.91 21.08
N ARG A 57 26.05 8.54 20.89
CA ARG A 57 26.52 7.96 19.61
C ARG A 57 25.88 6.61 19.28
N ALA A 58 25.60 5.78 20.29
CA ALA A 58 24.90 4.51 20.07
C ALA A 58 23.45 4.72 19.64
N ILE A 59 22.77 5.75 20.16
CA ILE A 59 21.42 6.16 19.73
C ILE A 59 21.47 6.71 18.30
N GLU A 60 22.42 7.58 17.96
CA GLU A 60 22.60 8.08 16.59
C GLU A 60 22.82 6.94 15.59
N VAL A 61 23.71 5.99 15.89
CA VAL A 61 23.97 4.85 15.00
C VAL A 61 22.79 3.88 14.94
N ALA A 62 22.03 3.71 16.03
CA ALA A 62 20.81 2.91 16.00
C ALA A 62 19.72 3.54 15.11
N MET A 63 19.57 4.86 15.16
CA MET A 63 18.66 5.60 14.28
C MET A 63 19.13 5.56 12.81
N GLU A 64 20.41 5.77 12.54
CA GLU A 64 20.96 5.64 11.18
C GLU A 64 20.82 4.21 10.63
N CYS A 65 21.04 3.19 11.46
CA CYS A 65 20.80 1.80 11.06
C CYS A 65 19.32 1.59 10.72
N ALA A 66 18.40 2.09 11.55
CA ALA A 66 16.96 1.97 11.29
C ALA A 66 16.55 2.66 9.99
N GLU A 67 17.09 3.86 9.71
CA GLU A 67 16.86 4.57 8.44
C GLU A 67 17.48 3.82 7.25
N ALA A 68 18.69 3.27 7.40
CA ALA A 68 19.33 2.48 6.37
C ALA A 68 18.49 1.23 6.06
N TYR A 69 18.09 0.46 7.08
CA TYR A 69 17.22 -0.71 6.95
C TYR A 69 15.89 -0.38 6.28
N ALA A 70 15.24 0.71 6.69
CA ALA A 70 14.03 1.19 6.03
C ALA A 70 14.29 1.51 4.56
N GLN A 71 15.38 2.25 4.25
CA GLN A 71 15.79 2.55 2.87
C GLN A 71 16.01 1.29 2.01
N TYR A 72 16.55 0.22 2.57
CA TYR A 72 16.73 -1.01 1.81
C TYR A 72 15.43 -1.71 1.46
N GLU A 73 14.51 -1.81 2.40
CA GLU A 73 13.31 -2.62 2.23
C GLU A 73 12.40 -2.06 1.14
N TRP A 74 12.12 -0.74 1.16
CA TRP A 74 11.26 -0.15 0.14
C TRP A 74 11.96 0.00 -1.23
N VAL A 75 13.29 0.16 -1.29
CA VAL A 75 14.01 0.12 -2.59
C VAL A 75 13.93 -1.27 -3.21
N LEU A 76 14.00 -2.35 -2.41
CA LEU A 76 13.77 -3.72 -2.88
C LEU A 76 12.33 -3.93 -3.34
N VAL A 77 11.36 -3.35 -2.63
CA VAL A 77 9.95 -3.32 -3.08
C VAL A 77 9.87 -2.70 -4.47
N LEU A 78 10.50 -1.54 -4.71
CA LEU A 78 10.46 -0.88 -6.02
C LEU A 78 11.14 -1.65 -7.15
N VAL A 79 12.22 -2.36 -6.85
CA VAL A 79 12.82 -3.28 -7.83
C VAL A 79 11.87 -4.43 -8.14
N ARG A 80 11.18 -4.99 -7.13
CA ARG A 80 10.15 -6.01 -7.33
C ARG A 80 8.99 -5.48 -8.17
N VAL A 81 8.50 -4.28 -7.89
CA VAL A 81 7.48 -3.58 -8.69
C VAL A 81 7.96 -3.43 -10.13
N ALA A 82 9.17 -2.91 -10.36
CA ALA A 82 9.72 -2.76 -11.69
C ALA A 82 9.81 -4.10 -12.44
N THR A 83 10.20 -5.18 -11.78
CA THR A 83 10.21 -6.51 -12.41
C THR A 83 8.81 -7.07 -12.69
N ALA A 84 7.83 -6.76 -11.85
CA ALA A 84 6.44 -7.16 -12.05
C ALA A 84 5.81 -6.47 -13.28
N THR A 85 6.32 -5.29 -13.66
CA THR A 85 5.95 -4.61 -14.92
C THR A 85 6.64 -5.20 -16.17
N GLY A 86 7.44 -6.26 -16.02
CA GLY A 86 8.14 -6.94 -17.12
C GLY A 86 9.53 -6.37 -17.45
N ALA A 87 10.00 -5.35 -16.73
CA ALA A 87 11.35 -4.81 -16.92
C ALA A 87 12.41 -5.75 -16.30
N LEU A 88 13.56 -5.92 -16.97
CA LEU A 88 14.66 -6.77 -16.50
C LEU A 88 16.00 -6.01 -16.50
N GLY A 89 16.92 -6.42 -15.63
CA GLY A 89 18.30 -5.93 -15.62
C GLY A 89 18.42 -4.43 -15.38
N GLU A 90 19.03 -3.71 -16.32
CA GLU A 90 19.19 -2.25 -16.22
C GLU A 90 17.87 -1.49 -16.35
N GLN A 91 16.94 -1.98 -17.18
CA GLN A 91 15.63 -1.33 -17.35
C GLN A 91 14.82 -1.36 -16.05
N ALA A 92 14.88 -2.47 -15.31
CA ALA A 92 14.26 -2.57 -14.00
C ALA A 92 14.85 -1.58 -12.98
N ARG A 93 16.17 -1.37 -13.00
CA ARG A 93 16.83 -0.40 -12.11
C ARG A 93 16.47 1.03 -12.45
N ALA A 94 16.45 1.37 -13.74
CA ALA A 94 16.04 2.70 -14.18
C ALA A 94 14.59 3.00 -13.80
N LEU A 95 13.70 2.02 -13.95
CA LEU A 95 12.30 2.15 -13.57
C LEU A 95 12.13 2.24 -12.04
N ALA A 96 12.86 1.44 -11.27
CA ALA A 96 12.86 1.52 -9.81
C ALA A 96 13.32 2.91 -9.31
N GLY A 97 14.33 3.51 -9.95
CA GLY A 97 14.76 4.89 -9.62
C GLY A 97 13.67 5.94 -9.89
N ARG A 98 12.90 5.78 -10.97
CA ARG A 98 11.74 6.65 -11.24
C ARG A 98 10.64 6.48 -10.20
N PHE A 99 10.35 5.24 -9.81
CA PHE A 99 9.37 4.97 -8.77
C PHE A 99 9.82 5.47 -7.41
N GLU A 100 11.13 5.46 -7.13
CA GLU A 100 11.67 6.00 -5.89
C GLU A 100 11.42 7.52 -5.77
N GLU A 101 11.68 8.26 -6.84
CA GLU A 101 11.43 9.70 -6.83
C GLU A 101 9.93 10.02 -6.72
N LEU A 102 9.10 9.24 -7.40
CA LEU A 102 7.65 9.32 -7.27
C LEU A 102 7.20 9.04 -5.83
N THR A 103 7.52 7.87 -5.26
CA THR A 103 7.03 7.47 -3.92
C THR A 103 7.57 8.36 -2.83
N ARG A 104 8.78 8.92 -2.97
CA ARG A 104 9.30 9.94 -2.05
C ARG A 104 8.49 11.23 -2.12
N SER A 105 8.19 11.72 -3.32
CA SER A 105 7.42 12.97 -3.48
C SER A 105 5.98 12.82 -2.97
N VAL A 106 5.24 11.82 -3.46
CA VAL A 106 3.86 11.60 -3.03
C VAL A 106 3.78 11.13 -1.57
N GLY A 107 4.77 10.38 -1.08
CA GLY A 107 4.80 9.94 0.30
C GLY A 107 4.89 11.11 1.29
N VAL A 108 5.61 12.17 0.93
CA VAL A 108 5.68 13.42 1.72
C VAL A 108 4.39 14.21 1.59
N GLU A 109 3.87 14.36 0.36
CA GLU A 109 2.65 15.13 0.08
C GLU A 109 1.41 14.59 0.83
N PHE A 110 1.23 13.27 0.82
CA PHE A 110 0.09 12.61 1.47
C PHE A 110 0.38 12.21 2.92
N GLY A 111 1.59 12.42 3.43
CA GLY A 111 1.97 12.14 4.82
C GLY A 111 2.05 10.65 5.18
N VAL A 112 2.08 9.76 4.17
CA VAL A 112 2.20 8.29 4.34
C VAL A 112 3.65 7.81 4.38
N GLY A 113 4.60 8.69 4.04
CA GLY A 113 6.01 8.36 3.90
C GLY A 113 6.33 7.57 2.63
N ALA A 114 7.62 7.54 2.25
CA ALA A 114 8.06 6.87 1.02
C ALA A 114 7.81 5.35 1.03
N ALA A 115 7.91 4.72 2.21
CA ALA A 115 7.65 3.30 2.38
C ALA A 115 6.18 2.95 2.13
N GLY A 116 5.24 3.67 2.75
CA GLY A 116 3.80 3.43 2.52
C GLY A 116 3.39 3.70 1.07
N ALA A 117 3.96 4.73 0.43
CA ALA A 117 3.75 4.97 -1.00
C ALA A 117 4.29 3.84 -1.88
N ALA A 118 5.45 3.25 -1.53
CA ALA A 118 6.00 2.10 -2.25
C ALA A 118 5.17 0.83 -2.06
N GLU A 119 4.63 0.59 -0.86
CA GLU A 119 3.72 -0.52 -0.58
C GLU A 119 2.41 -0.38 -1.35
N ALA A 120 1.81 0.81 -1.40
CA ALA A 120 0.62 1.09 -2.20
C ALA A 120 0.88 0.82 -3.68
N LEU A 121 1.99 1.35 -4.23
CA LEU A 121 2.38 1.13 -5.61
C LEU A 121 2.57 -0.37 -5.91
N GLU A 122 3.14 -1.11 -4.95
CA GLU A 122 3.30 -2.54 -5.07
C GLU A 122 1.96 -3.27 -5.10
N SER A 123 1.03 -2.95 -4.22
CA SER A 123 -0.31 -3.52 -4.20
C SER A 123 -1.06 -3.25 -5.52
N LEU A 124 -0.94 -2.04 -6.07
CA LEU A 124 -1.53 -1.70 -7.38
C LEU A 124 -0.94 -2.56 -8.51
N VAL A 125 0.38 -2.74 -8.55
CA VAL A 125 1.04 -3.59 -9.56
C VAL A 125 0.78 -5.09 -9.32
N LYS A 126 0.66 -5.53 -8.07
CA LYS A 126 0.31 -6.92 -7.70
C LYS A 126 -1.12 -7.27 -8.01
N ALA A 127 -2.03 -6.30 -7.88
CA ALA A 127 -3.32 -6.44 -8.49
C ALA A 127 -3.02 -6.72 -9.96
N GLY A 128 -2.31 -5.85 -10.67
CA GLY A 128 -1.92 -6.03 -12.06
C GLY A 128 -2.43 -4.88 -12.90
N LEU A 129 -2.37 -3.69 -12.33
CA LEU A 129 -2.23 -2.47 -13.10
C LEU A 129 -0.81 -2.46 -13.70
N GLU A 130 -0.68 -2.02 -14.95
CA GLU A 130 0.63 -1.82 -15.57
C GLU A 130 1.41 -0.69 -14.87
N GLY A 131 2.74 -0.63 -15.02
CA GLY A 131 3.57 0.32 -14.25
C GLY A 131 3.15 1.79 -14.35
N GLU A 132 2.66 2.20 -15.52
CA GLU A 132 2.14 3.57 -15.73
C GLU A 132 0.73 3.73 -15.14
N GLU A 133 -0.13 2.71 -15.28
CA GLU A 133 -1.46 2.68 -14.68
C GLU A 133 -1.41 2.74 -13.14
N ALA A 134 -0.52 1.96 -12.53
CA ALA A 134 -0.31 1.96 -11.09
C ALA A 134 0.19 3.33 -10.60
N THR A 135 1.06 3.99 -11.38
CA THR A 135 1.52 5.35 -11.08
C THR A 135 0.36 6.35 -11.09
N ARG A 136 -0.55 6.26 -12.08
CA ARG A 136 -1.72 7.15 -12.19
C ARG A 136 -2.75 6.92 -11.09
N ALA A 137 -2.92 5.66 -10.65
CA ALA A 137 -3.83 5.31 -9.56
C ALA A 137 -3.27 5.61 -8.16
N LEU A 138 -1.96 5.84 -8.03
CA LEU A 138 -1.26 5.98 -6.74
C LEU A 138 -1.76 7.18 -5.93
N GLU A 139 -1.83 8.38 -6.52
CA GLU A 139 -2.25 9.58 -5.79
C GLU A 139 -3.67 9.46 -5.24
N ALA A 140 -4.62 8.97 -6.05
CA ALA A 140 -5.98 8.71 -5.60
C ALA A 140 -6.01 7.69 -4.46
N THR A 141 -5.21 6.64 -4.56
CA THR A 141 -5.08 5.60 -3.53
C THR A 141 -4.55 6.17 -2.22
N LEU A 142 -3.51 7.00 -2.27
CA LEU A 142 -2.95 7.66 -1.10
C LEU A 142 -3.91 8.69 -0.50
N THR A 143 -4.73 9.33 -1.34
CA THR A 143 -5.82 10.20 -0.89
C THR A 143 -6.83 9.42 -0.05
N LEU A 144 -7.27 8.25 -0.51
CA LEU A 144 -8.15 7.38 0.27
C LEU A 144 -7.50 6.93 1.59
N ALA A 145 -6.22 6.55 1.53
CA ALA A 145 -5.44 6.17 2.71
C ALA A 145 -5.42 7.29 3.76
N GLN A 146 -5.20 8.53 3.32
CA GLN A 146 -5.18 9.71 4.18
C GLN A 146 -6.56 10.04 4.76
N ILE A 147 -7.62 10.04 3.94
CA ILE A 147 -8.99 10.38 4.37
C ILE A 147 -9.49 9.42 5.46
N GLU A 148 -9.28 8.13 5.25
CA GLU A 148 -9.79 7.09 6.14
C GLU A 148 -8.79 6.70 7.24
N LEU A 149 -7.59 7.32 7.24
CA LEU A 149 -6.47 6.97 8.11
C LEU A 149 -6.18 5.46 8.06
N MET A 150 -6.12 4.91 6.84
CA MET A 150 -5.85 3.48 6.60
C MET A 150 -4.44 3.27 6.06
N ASP A 151 -4.02 2.01 6.11
CA ASP A 151 -2.76 1.61 5.49
C ASP A 151 -2.80 1.85 3.97
N ALA A 152 -1.68 2.32 3.41
CA ALA A 152 -1.60 2.69 2.02
C ALA A 152 -1.70 1.46 1.09
N GLY A 153 -1.18 0.31 1.52
CA GLY A 153 -1.36 -0.97 0.84
C GLY A 153 -2.82 -1.45 0.90
N GLU A 154 -3.49 -1.31 2.04
CA GLU A 154 -4.92 -1.65 2.16
C GLU A 154 -5.79 -0.78 1.22
N ALA A 155 -5.54 0.52 1.17
CA ALA A 155 -6.23 1.42 0.25
C ALA A 155 -5.99 1.01 -1.21
N ALA A 156 -4.76 0.64 -1.56
CA ALA A 156 -4.38 0.18 -2.90
C ALA A 156 -5.14 -1.09 -3.30
N ASP A 157 -5.26 -2.04 -2.38
CA ASP A 157 -6.00 -3.27 -2.62
C ASP A 157 -7.48 -3.00 -2.91
N TYR A 158 -8.12 -2.09 -2.15
CA TYR A 158 -9.51 -1.71 -2.39
C TYR A 158 -9.72 -0.98 -3.73
N VAL A 159 -8.89 0.02 -4.02
CA VAL A 159 -9.00 0.79 -5.27
C VAL A 159 -8.75 -0.11 -6.46
N ALA A 160 -7.69 -0.92 -6.44
CA ALA A 160 -7.39 -1.84 -7.53
C ALA A 160 -8.49 -2.89 -7.72
N ALA A 161 -8.99 -3.50 -6.64
CA ALA A 161 -10.07 -4.48 -6.72
C ALA A 161 -11.33 -3.86 -7.34
N THR A 162 -11.67 -2.62 -6.96
CA THR A 162 -12.83 -1.92 -7.48
C THR A 162 -12.68 -1.56 -8.97
N LEU A 163 -11.54 -0.99 -9.36
CA LEU A 163 -11.25 -0.68 -10.75
C LEU A 163 -11.44 -1.91 -11.64
N ARG A 164 -10.96 -3.06 -11.18
CA ARG A 164 -11.02 -4.31 -11.93
C ARG A 164 -12.38 -4.93 -11.99
N ALA A 165 -13.07 -4.98 -10.85
CA ALA A 165 -14.42 -5.54 -10.80
C ALA A 165 -15.32 -4.85 -11.82
N PHE A 166 -15.22 -3.52 -11.93
CA PHE A 166 -16.04 -2.72 -12.86
C PHE A 166 -15.36 -2.43 -14.21
N SER A 167 -14.19 -3.03 -14.49
CA SER A 167 -13.43 -2.83 -15.75
C SER A 167 -13.16 -1.35 -16.06
N LEU A 168 -12.86 -0.56 -15.03
CA LEU A 168 -12.53 0.86 -15.10
C LEU A 168 -11.04 1.06 -15.41
N SER A 169 -10.70 2.15 -16.08
CA SER A 169 -9.30 2.50 -16.32
C SER A 169 -8.63 3.05 -15.06
N ALA A 170 -7.31 2.97 -14.96
CA ALA A 170 -6.56 3.50 -13.82
C ALA A 170 -6.78 5.01 -13.59
N ASP A 171 -7.08 5.77 -14.64
CA ASP A 171 -7.39 7.20 -14.56
C ASP A 171 -8.69 7.48 -13.80
N GLN A 172 -9.53 6.46 -13.63
CA GLN A 172 -10.77 6.53 -12.85
C GLN A 172 -10.54 6.19 -11.37
N ALA A 173 -9.29 5.99 -10.92
CA ALA A 173 -9.00 5.75 -9.50
C ALA A 173 -9.51 6.90 -8.61
N ALA A 174 -9.34 8.16 -9.04
CA ALA A 174 -9.90 9.32 -8.33
C ALA A 174 -11.42 9.24 -8.23
N HIS A 175 -12.10 8.85 -9.32
CA HIS A 175 -13.55 8.67 -9.34
C HIS A 175 -14.02 7.54 -8.39
N VAL A 176 -13.27 6.43 -8.31
CA VAL A 176 -13.57 5.36 -7.35
C VAL A 176 -13.53 5.89 -5.91
N VAL A 177 -12.48 6.64 -5.58
CA VAL A 177 -12.31 7.24 -4.25
C VAL A 177 -13.42 8.26 -3.99
N ASP A 178 -13.75 9.12 -4.95
CA ASP A 178 -14.84 10.08 -4.84
C ASP A 178 -16.19 9.41 -4.58
N VAL A 179 -16.48 8.29 -5.25
CA VAL A 179 -17.73 7.54 -5.02
C VAL A 179 -17.76 6.98 -3.59
N LEU A 180 -16.65 6.43 -3.11
CA LEU A 180 -16.55 5.87 -1.75
C LEU A 180 -16.65 6.95 -0.66
N VAL A 181 -15.99 8.09 -0.86
CA VAL A 181 -16.05 9.24 0.06
C VAL A 181 -17.45 9.86 0.03
N ASN A 182 -18.08 9.99 -1.14
CA ASN A 182 -19.46 10.45 -1.21
C ASN A 182 -20.42 9.45 -0.55
N ALA A 183 -20.14 8.15 -0.62
CA ALA A 183 -20.92 7.14 0.10
C ALA A 183 -20.85 7.35 1.62
N SER A 184 -19.67 7.68 2.17
CA SER A 184 -19.54 7.95 3.61
C SER A 184 -20.22 9.25 4.04
N ILE A 185 -20.33 10.24 3.15
CA ILE A 185 -21.11 11.47 3.39
C ILE A 185 -22.62 11.21 3.38
N LYS A 186 -23.08 10.25 2.56
CA LYS A 186 -24.52 9.94 2.38
C LYS A 186 -25.02 8.78 3.25
N GLY A 187 -24.11 7.95 3.72
CA GLY A 187 -24.35 6.80 4.58
C GLY A 187 -24.01 7.10 6.05
N ILE A 188 -24.08 6.04 6.85
CA ILE A 188 -23.64 6.03 8.25
C ILE A 188 -22.21 5.48 8.37
N ALA A 189 -21.82 4.58 7.46
CA ALA A 189 -20.53 3.90 7.42
C ALA A 189 -19.41 4.74 6.78
N THR A 190 -18.15 4.36 7.02
CA THR A 190 -16.98 5.06 6.46
C THR A 190 -16.65 4.61 5.02
N ALA A 191 -15.80 5.35 4.32
CA ALA A 191 -15.42 4.98 2.94
C ALA A 191 -14.65 3.64 2.93
N ARG A 192 -13.84 3.38 3.97
CA ARG A 192 -13.21 2.07 4.21
C ARG A 192 -14.25 0.95 4.30
N GLU A 193 -15.31 1.14 5.08
CA GLU A 193 -16.35 0.13 5.25
C GLU A 193 -17.14 -0.13 3.96
N PHE A 194 -17.39 0.90 3.16
CA PHE A 194 -18.00 0.73 1.83
C PHE A 194 -17.06 0.04 0.84
N ALA A 195 -15.77 0.36 0.86
CA ALA A 195 -14.76 -0.31 0.04
C ALA A 195 -14.68 -1.81 0.39
N TYR A 196 -14.68 -2.13 1.68
CA TYR A 196 -14.73 -3.49 2.17
C TYR A 196 -16.03 -4.22 1.76
N ALA A 197 -17.18 -3.54 1.82
CA ALA A 197 -18.46 -4.08 1.37
C ALA A 197 -18.47 -4.37 -0.15
N LEU A 198 -17.85 -3.52 -0.97
CA LEU A 198 -17.65 -3.77 -2.40
C LEU A 198 -16.80 -5.00 -2.66
N GLY A 199 -15.82 -5.32 -1.80
CA GLY A 199 -15.04 -6.54 -1.89
C GLY A 199 -15.90 -7.81 -1.95
N TYR A 200 -17.11 -7.80 -1.37
CA TYR A 200 -18.04 -8.93 -1.41
C TYR A 200 -18.93 -8.97 -2.66
N CYS A 201 -19.41 -7.81 -3.13
CA CYS A 201 -20.49 -7.75 -4.11
C CYS A 201 -20.08 -7.23 -5.50
N SER A 202 -18.94 -6.53 -5.62
CA SER A 202 -18.53 -5.86 -6.85
C SER A 202 -18.44 -6.79 -8.06
N GLY A 203 -17.87 -7.99 -7.90
CA GLY A 203 -17.71 -8.95 -9.01
C GLY A 203 -19.05 -9.42 -9.59
N ILE A 204 -20.03 -9.77 -8.73
CA ILE A 204 -21.35 -10.20 -9.22
C ILE A 204 -22.19 -9.01 -9.70
N ALA A 205 -22.07 -7.85 -9.07
CA ALA A 205 -22.75 -6.63 -9.51
C ALA A 205 -22.31 -6.23 -10.93
N ALA A 206 -21.00 -6.21 -11.19
CA ALA A 206 -20.45 -5.96 -12.52
C ALA A 206 -20.86 -7.04 -13.53
N GLN A 207 -20.90 -8.31 -13.12
CA GLN A 207 -21.39 -9.41 -13.97
C GLN A 207 -22.85 -9.22 -14.39
N MET A 208 -23.67 -8.65 -13.52
CA MET A 208 -25.06 -8.29 -13.80
C MET A 208 -25.20 -6.95 -14.55
N GLY A 209 -24.09 -6.28 -14.85
CA GLY A 209 -24.06 -5.01 -15.60
C GLY A 209 -24.36 -3.78 -14.75
N LEU A 210 -24.33 -3.88 -13.42
CA LEU A 210 -24.46 -2.72 -12.53
C LEU A 210 -23.19 -1.88 -12.56
N SER A 211 -23.35 -0.56 -12.51
CA SER A 211 -22.22 0.37 -12.37
C SER A 211 -21.70 0.38 -10.93
N LEU A 212 -20.52 0.98 -10.74
CA LEU A 212 -19.94 1.23 -9.42
C LEU A 212 -20.90 2.05 -8.55
N GLU A 213 -21.43 3.13 -9.11
CA GLU A 213 -22.32 4.07 -8.44
C GLU A 213 -23.65 3.43 -8.07
N GLU A 214 -24.23 2.61 -8.96
CA GLU A 214 -25.46 1.86 -8.68
C GLU A 214 -25.25 0.87 -7.53
N THR A 215 -24.12 0.17 -7.55
CA THR A 215 -23.76 -0.79 -6.51
C THR A 215 -23.55 -0.09 -5.17
N VAL A 216 -22.78 0.99 -5.15
CA VAL A 216 -22.52 1.77 -3.93
C VAL A 216 -23.79 2.45 -3.42
N ALA A 217 -24.65 2.96 -4.30
CA ALA A 217 -25.94 3.53 -3.90
C ALA A 217 -26.84 2.50 -3.23
N ALA A 218 -26.86 1.25 -3.71
CA ALA A 218 -27.59 0.17 -3.06
C ALA A 218 -27.02 -0.13 -1.65
N LEU A 219 -25.69 -0.15 -1.49
CA LEU A 219 -25.04 -0.31 -0.19
C LEU A 219 -25.38 0.84 0.76
N VAL A 220 -25.33 2.09 0.30
CA VAL A 220 -25.72 3.28 1.08
C VAL A 220 -27.19 3.19 1.49
N ALA A 221 -28.09 2.77 0.61
CA ALA A 221 -29.51 2.62 0.91
C ALA A 221 -29.77 1.57 1.99
N MET A 222 -29.07 0.43 1.93
CA MET A 222 -29.11 -0.59 2.98
C MET A 222 -28.52 -0.05 4.29
N ASN A 223 -27.42 0.69 4.21
CA ASN A 223 -26.75 1.24 5.37
C ASN A 223 -27.59 2.28 6.12
N ASN A 224 -28.31 3.12 5.39
CA ASN A 224 -29.27 4.07 5.95
C ASN A 224 -30.50 3.42 6.60
N GLN A 225 -30.74 2.13 6.35
CA GLN A 225 -31.75 1.32 7.06
C GLN A 225 -31.20 0.64 8.31
N GLY A 226 -29.96 0.96 8.71
CA GLY A 226 -29.31 0.40 9.90
C GLY A 226 -28.56 -0.91 9.67
N ILE A 227 -28.42 -1.35 8.42
CA ILE A 227 -27.59 -2.53 8.09
C ILE A 227 -26.12 -2.08 8.03
N GLN A 228 -25.22 -2.70 8.78
CA GLN A 228 -23.80 -2.33 8.67
C GLN A 228 -23.30 -2.58 7.23
N ALA A 229 -22.46 -1.70 6.69
CA ALA A 229 -22.03 -1.74 5.29
C ALA A 229 -21.45 -3.11 4.90
N THR A 230 -20.63 -3.71 5.75
CA THR A 230 -20.10 -5.07 5.56
C THR A 230 -21.18 -6.12 5.35
N TYR A 231 -22.26 -6.09 6.14
CA TYR A 231 -23.39 -7.00 5.97
C TYR A 231 -24.20 -6.66 4.73
N ALA A 232 -24.38 -5.37 4.42
CA ALA A 232 -25.03 -4.92 3.20
C ALA A 232 -24.35 -5.48 1.95
N GLY A 233 -23.00 -5.48 1.91
CA GLY A 233 -22.23 -6.10 0.82
C GLY A 233 -22.55 -7.58 0.63
N ARG A 234 -22.59 -8.35 1.71
CA ARG A 234 -22.92 -9.79 1.66
C ARG A 234 -24.39 -10.04 1.29
N TYR A 235 -25.31 -9.23 1.78
CA TYR A 235 -26.73 -9.34 1.44
C TYR A 235 -26.99 -8.99 -0.01
N LEU A 236 -26.36 -7.93 -0.52
CA LEU A 236 -26.42 -7.56 -1.93
C LEU A 236 -25.85 -8.68 -2.81
N MET A 237 -24.67 -9.21 -2.48
CA MET A 237 -24.10 -10.37 -3.16
C MET A 237 -25.08 -11.55 -3.20
N ARG A 238 -25.68 -11.91 -2.06
CA ARG A 238 -26.62 -13.02 -1.97
C ARG A 238 -27.88 -12.77 -2.80
N MET A 239 -28.43 -11.55 -2.73
CA MET A 239 -29.60 -11.16 -3.52
C MET A 239 -29.32 -11.26 -5.02
N LEU A 240 -28.16 -10.76 -5.47
CA LEU A 240 -27.75 -10.84 -6.88
C LEU A 240 -27.54 -12.29 -7.33
N GLN A 241 -26.94 -13.14 -6.48
CA GLN A 241 -26.82 -14.58 -6.76
C GLN A 241 -28.19 -15.26 -6.90
N ASP A 242 -29.11 -14.97 -5.98
CA ASP A 242 -30.46 -15.52 -6.00
C ASP A 242 -31.21 -15.08 -7.28
N LEU A 243 -31.02 -13.84 -7.72
CA LEU A 243 -31.60 -13.34 -8.97
C LEU A 243 -31.04 -14.08 -10.20
N VAL A 244 -29.72 -14.29 -10.26
CA VAL A 244 -29.09 -15.05 -11.36
C VAL A 244 -29.64 -16.48 -11.39
N GLU A 245 -29.63 -17.19 -10.26
CA GLU A 245 -30.08 -18.58 -10.16
C GLU A 245 -31.55 -18.75 -10.58
N HIS A 246 -32.43 -17.83 -10.18
CA HIS A 246 -33.85 -17.90 -10.53
C HIS A 246 -34.14 -17.43 -11.96
N SER A 247 -33.35 -16.49 -12.51
CA SER A 247 -33.51 -16.04 -13.91
C SER A 247 -33.20 -17.15 -14.90
N ASP A 248 -32.16 -17.95 -14.64
CA ASP A 248 -31.80 -19.13 -15.43
C ASP A 248 -32.91 -20.19 -15.39
N ARG A 249 -33.60 -20.33 -14.24
CA ARG A 249 -34.76 -21.23 -14.08
C ARG A 249 -36.02 -20.75 -14.81
N LEU A 250 -36.16 -19.45 -15.02
CA LEU A 250 -37.32 -18.83 -15.67
C LEU A 250 -37.13 -18.60 -17.18
N GLY A 251 -35.96 -18.95 -17.73
CA GLY A 251 -35.70 -18.93 -19.17
C GLY A 251 -35.41 -17.55 -19.77
N PHE A 252 -35.11 -16.54 -18.96
CA PHE A 252 -34.59 -15.25 -19.43
C PHE A 252 -33.17 -15.02 -18.89
N SER A 253 -32.22 -14.85 -19.80
CA SER A 253 -30.84 -14.53 -19.44
C SER A 253 -30.70 -13.03 -19.17
N ILE A 254 -30.26 -12.66 -17.96
CA ILE A 254 -30.00 -11.26 -17.57
C ILE A 254 -28.76 -10.68 -18.30
N TYR A 255 -27.97 -11.51 -18.98
CA TYR A 255 -26.73 -11.12 -19.69
C TYR A 255 -26.92 -10.35 -21.02
N GLY A 256 -28.14 -9.85 -21.31
CA GLY A 256 -28.59 -9.52 -22.67
C GLY A 256 -28.65 -8.05 -23.13
N ALA A 257 -28.01 -7.09 -22.47
CA ALA A 257 -28.15 -5.66 -22.88
C ALA A 257 -26.88 -5.00 -23.49
N SER A 258 -25.67 -5.53 -23.27
CA SER A 258 -24.43 -4.87 -23.72
C SER A 258 -23.84 -5.39 -25.05
N ARG A 259 -24.25 -6.58 -25.54
CA ARG A 259 -23.72 -7.15 -26.80
C ARG A 259 -24.52 -6.82 -28.06
N ALA A 260 -25.66 -6.13 -27.97
CA ALA A 260 -26.54 -5.91 -29.11
C ALA A 260 -26.06 -4.86 -30.14
N SER A 261 -24.92 -4.17 -29.92
CA SER A 261 -24.35 -3.20 -30.87
C SER A 261 -23.27 -3.76 -31.81
N ARG A 262 -22.93 -5.06 -31.72
CA ARG A 262 -22.03 -5.73 -32.67
C ARG A 262 -22.71 -6.92 -33.31
N GLY A 263 -23.61 -6.64 -34.27
CA GLY A 263 -24.12 -7.66 -35.16
C GLY A 263 -23.02 -8.21 -36.08
N PRO A 264 -23.15 -9.47 -36.50
CA PRO A 264 -22.90 -9.82 -37.88
C PRO A 264 -24.21 -10.21 -38.56
N SER A 265 -24.33 -9.74 -39.79
CA SER A 265 -25.38 -9.99 -40.77
C SER A 265 -25.89 -11.43 -40.78
N ARG A 266 -27.21 -11.57 -40.75
CA ARG A 266 -27.91 -12.76 -41.26
C ARG A 266 -27.49 -12.99 -42.71
N GLY A 267 -26.69 -14.03 -42.94
CA GLY A 267 -26.46 -14.61 -44.25
C GLY A 267 -27.44 -15.76 -44.47
N SER A 268 -28.34 -15.58 -45.42
CA SER A 268 -29.15 -16.65 -46.02
C SER A 268 -28.31 -17.50 -46.96
N SER A 269 -28.35 -18.82 -46.83
CA SER A 269 -28.13 -19.82 -47.90
C SER A 269 -28.39 -21.20 -47.29
N ASN A 270 -29.54 -21.83 -47.53
CA ASN A 270 -29.83 -22.70 -48.69
C ASN A 270 -28.87 -23.90 -48.80
N THR A 271 -29.24 -25.00 -48.16
CA THR A 271 -29.37 -26.38 -48.70
C THR A 271 -29.92 -27.28 -47.61
#